data_AF-A0A8T0UDI1-F1
#
_entry.id   AF-A0A8T0UDI1-F1
#
_cell.length_a   1.000
_cell.length_b   1.000
_cell.length_c   1.000
_cell.angle_alpha   90.00
_cell.angle_beta   90.00
_cell.angle_gamma   90.00
#
_symmetry.space_group_name_H-M   'P 1'
#
loop_
_entity.id
_entity.type
_entity.pdbx_description
1 polymer ?
#
loop_
_entity_poly.entity_id
_entity_poly.type
_entity_poly.pdbx_seq_one_letter_code
_entity_poly.pdbx_strand_id
1 'polypeptide(L)'
;MWVALQACFRFPEGKPKEDAKKFAMITLGTAFRNFWHTLHKDYANKGLSPKIKFGKIPDAMWEEFKLMKETPEAKALSEKMIEKAQKAAENPHHLGAARRPRYREGKVVFENPTTAEIYERLAQIVDAEKQGLFHPDREKDQLTAAIGTAEHSGHVRGVSSSLPWKQAFPNDPGYRKRDRYKKDLEEKMRAIAKEDVGSTTQHKYPVDDIQVDTPCTPPAPEYAWVQVVKVMDSTCELDITTDDGIEVLGDAINQYV
;
A
#
# COMPACT_ATOMS: atom_id res chain seq x y z
N MET A 1 28.35 14.30 23.57
CA MET A 1 28.01 12.87 23.43
C MET A 1 28.83 12.16 22.36
N TRP A 2 28.78 12.57 21.08
CA TRP A 2 29.54 11.91 20.00
C TRP A 2 31.06 11.89 20.22
N VAL A 3 31.65 13.00 20.68
CA VAL A 3 33.11 13.08 20.95
C VAL A 3 33.56 12.04 21.99
N ALA A 4 32.79 11.85 23.05
CA ALA A 4 33.08 10.85 24.08
C ALA A 4 32.90 9.42 23.55
N LEU A 5 31.88 9.18 22.72
CA LEU A 5 31.67 7.89 22.07
C LEU A 5 32.77 7.56 21.07
N GLN A 6 33.24 8.55 20.32
CA GLN A 6 34.30 8.41 19.33
C GLN A 6 35.60 7.87 19.95
N ALA A 7 35.87 8.17 21.21
CA ALA A 7 37.02 7.63 21.95
C ALA A 7 36.96 6.11 22.16
N CYS A 8 35.77 5.50 22.09
CA CYS A 8 35.57 4.06 22.21
C CYS A 8 35.68 3.30 20.87
N PHE A 9 35.83 4.00 19.74
CA PHE A 9 35.88 3.39 18.41
C PHE A 9 37.29 3.44 17.83
N ARG A 10 37.75 2.32 17.26
CA ARG A 10 38.93 2.26 16.39
C ARG A 10 38.45 2.23 14.94
N PHE A 11 38.78 3.27 14.16
CA PHE A 11 38.38 3.37 12.76
C PHE A 11 39.50 2.86 11.84
N PRO A 12 39.20 2.01 10.84
CA PRO A 12 40.16 1.65 9.80
C PRO A 12 40.44 2.85 8.88
N GLU A 13 41.67 2.95 8.37
CA GLU A 13 42.08 4.03 7.45
C GLU A 13 41.23 4.04 6.18
N GLY A 14 40.86 5.24 5.72
CA GLY A 14 40.11 5.45 4.48
C GLY A 14 38.58 5.28 4.55
N LYS A 15 37.98 4.91 5.70
CA LYS A 15 36.51 4.85 5.84
C LYS A 15 35.90 6.16 6.39
N PRO A 16 34.72 6.58 5.87
CA PRO A 16 34.02 7.77 6.35
C PRO A 16 33.57 7.59 7.80
N LYS A 17 33.88 8.58 8.65
CA LYS A 17 33.50 8.56 10.07
C LYS A 17 32.01 8.88 10.26
N GLU A 18 31.36 9.45 9.24
CA GLU A 18 29.96 9.83 9.21
C GLU A 18 29.03 8.61 9.30
N ASP A 19 29.34 7.53 8.59
CA ASP A 19 28.53 6.31 8.60
C ASP A 19 28.56 5.62 9.95
N ALA A 20 29.74 5.56 10.57
CA ALA A 20 29.90 5.02 11.91
C ALA A 20 29.19 5.89 12.96
N LYS A 21 29.20 7.22 12.79
CA LYS A 21 28.41 8.15 13.61
C LYS A 21 26.92 7.86 13.48
N LYS A 22 26.41 7.74 12.26
CA LYS A 22 25.00 7.44 12.00
C LYS A 22 24.60 6.12 12.63
N PHE A 23 25.40 5.07 12.44
CA PHE A 23 25.15 3.76 13.03
C PHE A 23 25.14 3.81 14.56
N ALA A 24 26.18 4.38 15.18
CA ALA A 24 26.28 4.48 16.64
C ALA A 24 25.11 5.25 17.25
N MET A 25 24.68 6.34 16.61
CA MET A 25 23.52 7.12 17.05
C MET A 25 22.21 6.34 16.94
N ILE A 26 22.01 5.55 15.86
CA ILE A 26 20.84 4.67 15.71
C ILE A 26 20.83 3.59 16.79
N THR A 27 21.97 2.96 17.04
CA THR A 27 22.10 1.91 18.08
C THR A 27 21.79 2.48 19.46
N LEU A 28 22.34 3.65 19.79
CA LEU A 28 22.07 4.33 21.06
C LEU A 28 20.61 4.77 21.17
N GLY A 29 20.02 5.30 20.10
CA GLY A 29 18.60 5.65 20.06
C GLY A 29 17.70 4.44 20.30
N THR A 30 18.07 3.27 19.78
CA THR A 30 17.35 2.01 20.01
C THR A 30 17.50 1.53 21.44
N ALA A 31 18.72 1.54 21.98
CA ALA A 31 18.99 1.17 23.37
C ALA A 31 18.25 2.10 24.36
N PHE A 32 18.23 3.40 24.08
CA PHE A 32 17.50 4.38 24.86
C PHE A 32 15.98 4.14 24.77
N ARG A 33 15.41 3.96 23.57
CA ARG A 33 13.98 3.62 23.43
C ARG A 33 13.59 2.37 24.23
N ASN A 34 14.41 1.32 24.18
CA ASN A 34 14.17 0.09 24.93
C ASN A 34 14.29 0.30 26.44
N PHE A 35 15.25 1.11 26.88
CA PHE A 35 15.38 1.51 28.28
C PHE A 35 14.13 2.26 28.76
N TRP A 36 13.63 3.22 27.99
CA TRP A 36 12.40 3.96 28.31
C TRP A 36 11.16 3.07 28.34
N HIS A 37 11.07 2.12 27.41
CA HIS A 37 10.01 1.10 27.44
C HIS A 37 10.08 0.25 28.71
N THR A 38 11.28 -0.16 29.13
CA THR A 38 11.49 -0.93 30.36
C THR A 38 11.07 -0.13 31.60
N LEU A 39 11.47 1.14 31.67
CA LEU A 39 11.06 2.04 32.76
C LEU A 39 9.53 2.18 32.84
N HIS A 40 8.87 2.35 31.70
CA HIS A 40 7.41 2.46 31.66
C HIS A 40 6.71 1.16 32.09
N LYS A 41 7.07 0.03 31.45
CA LYS A 41 6.41 -1.26 31.64
C LYS A 41 6.65 -1.85 33.04
N ASP A 42 7.89 -1.81 33.51
CA ASP A 42 8.28 -2.52 34.73
C ASP A 42 8.23 -1.68 35.99
N TYR A 43 8.25 -0.35 35.87
CA TYR A 43 8.27 0.55 37.01
C TYR A 43 7.06 1.47 37.05
N ALA A 44 6.87 2.34 36.05
CA ALA A 44 5.79 3.33 36.06
C ALA A 44 4.41 2.66 36.15
N ASN A 45 4.12 1.68 35.27
CA ASN A 45 2.84 0.96 35.26
C ASN A 45 2.58 0.14 36.53
N LYS A 46 3.64 -0.24 37.27
CA LYS A 46 3.55 -1.04 38.49
C LYS A 46 3.65 -0.19 39.76
N GLY A 47 3.77 1.13 39.64
CA GLY A 47 3.98 2.05 40.77
C GLY A 47 5.31 1.83 41.51
N LEU A 48 6.30 1.21 40.86
CA LEU A 48 7.60 0.91 41.47
C LEU A 48 8.63 1.99 41.16
N SER A 49 9.59 2.18 42.06
CA SER A 49 10.71 3.10 41.84
C SER A 49 11.86 2.41 41.10
N PRO A 50 12.35 2.97 39.98
CA PRO A 50 13.49 2.42 39.26
C PRO A 50 14.83 2.62 39.98
N LYS A 51 14.89 3.44 41.03
CA LYS A 51 16.12 3.77 41.76
C LYS A 51 16.84 2.55 42.33
N ILE A 52 16.11 1.51 42.73
CA ILE A 52 16.69 0.28 43.28
C ILE A 52 17.67 -0.36 42.27
N LYS A 53 17.33 -0.32 40.99
CA LYS A 53 18.16 -0.88 39.90
C LYS A 53 18.98 0.18 39.17
N PHE A 54 18.43 1.38 39.05
CA PHE A 54 18.97 2.50 38.27
C PHE A 54 19.17 3.72 39.17
N GLY A 55 19.99 3.58 40.22
CA GLY A 55 20.23 4.62 41.24
C GLY A 55 20.81 5.95 40.71
N LYS A 56 21.08 6.04 39.41
CA LYS A 56 21.53 7.26 38.72
C LYS A 56 20.39 8.13 38.17
N ILE A 57 19.13 7.71 38.29
CA ILE A 57 17.98 8.48 37.84
C ILE A 57 17.56 9.45 38.97
N PRO A 58 17.66 10.78 38.77
CA PRO A 58 17.16 11.75 39.74
C PRO A 58 15.64 11.64 39.92
N ASP A 59 15.12 11.89 41.13
CA ASP A 59 13.66 11.87 41.37
C ASP A 59 12.91 12.86 40.50
N ALA A 60 13.44 14.07 40.34
CA ALA A 60 12.84 15.09 39.48
C ALA A 60 12.65 14.58 38.03
N MET A 61 13.67 13.92 37.48
CA MET A 61 13.61 13.32 36.15
C MET A 61 12.59 12.17 36.08
N TRP A 62 12.41 11.43 37.18
CA TRP A 62 11.41 10.36 37.26
C TRP A 62 9.97 10.90 37.31
N GLU A 63 9.74 11.99 38.05
CA GLU A 63 8.44 12.65 38.10
C GLU A 63 8.07 13.30 36.76
N GLU A 64 9.01 14.00 36.12
CA GLU A 64 8.85 14.53 34.76
C GLU A 64 8.52 13.41 33.76
N PHE A 65 9.17 12.26 33.90
CA PHE A 65 8.91 11.11 33.05
C PHE A 65 7.48 10.58 33.18
N LYS A 66 6.97 10.45 34.41
CA LYS A 66 5.58 10.03 34.66
C LYS A 66 4.60 11.03 34.06
N LEU A 67 4.82 12.32 34.29
CA LEU A 67 3.99 13.38 33.74
C LEU A 67 3.96 13.35 32.21
N MET A 68 5.12 13.20 31.57
CA MET A 68 5.24 13.09 30.11
C MET A 68 4.41 11.93 29.55
N LYS A 69 4.38 10.79 30.24
CA LYS A 69 3.59 9.61 29.85
C LYS A 69 2.10 9.77 30.10
N GLU A 70 1.73 10.59 31.07
CA GLU A 70 0.33 10.87 31.39
C GLU A 70 -0.33 11.90 30.47
N THR A 71 0.47 12.65 29.70
CA THR A 71 -0.05 13.62 28.72
C THR A 71 -1.07 12.98 27.76
N PRO A 72 -2.17 13.70 27.43
CA PRO A 72 -3.23 13.15 26.59
C PRO A 72 -2.71 12.79 25.19
N GLU A 73 -1.74 13.53 24.67
CA GLU A 73 -1.08 13.23 23.39
C GLU A 73 -0.31 11.90 23.42
N ALA A 74 0.43 11.63 24.50
CA ALA A 74 1.17 10.39 24.65
C ALA A 74 0.23 9.18 24.80
N LYS A 75 -0.88 9.34 25.55
CA LYS A 75 -1.90 8.30 25.70
C LYS A 75 -2.60 8.01 24.37
N ALA A 76 -3.05 9.05 23.66
CA ALA A 76 -3.67 8.90 22.34
C ALA A 76 -2.73 8.23 21.32
N LEU A 77 -1.43 8.56 21.34
CA LEU A 77 -0.45 7.89 20.48
C LEU A 77 -0.27 6.42 20.86
N SER A 78 -0.24 6.11 22.15
CA SER A 78 -0.14 4.72 22.65
C SER A 78 -1.35 3.90 22.21
N GLU A 79 -2.56 4.43 22.35
CA GLU A 79 -3.81 3.77 21.93
C GLU A 79 -3.81 3.47 20.43
N LYS A 80 -3.45 4.44 19.59
CA LYS A 80 -3.32 4.24 18.13
C LYS A 80 -2.32 3.13 17.78
N MET A 81 -1.22 3.02 18.51
CA MET A 81 -0.22 1.97 18.28
C MET A 81 -0.71 0.59 18.74
N ILE A 82 -1.48 0.54 19.84
CA ILE A 82 -2.12 -0.69 20.32
C ILE A 82 -3.15 -1.19 19.31
N GLU A 83 -4.01 -0.30 18.81
CA GLU A 83 -5.02 -0.64 17.78
C GLU A 83 -4.34 -1.20 16.52
N LYS A 84 -3.27 -0.54 16.04
CA LYS A 84 -2.50 -1.02 14.89
C LYS A 84 -1.87 -2.39 15.16
N ALA A 85 -1.37 -2.64 16.38
CA ALA A 85 -0.81 -3.93 16.76
C ALA A 85 -1.88 -5.02 16.85
N GLN A 86 -3.07 -4.70 17.37
CA GLN A 86 -4.22 -5.62 17.42
C GLN A 86 -4.69 -6.00 16.02
N LYS A 87 -4.86 -5.03 15.12
CA LYS A 87 -5.20 -5.26 13.72
C LYS A 87 -4.15 -6.11 12.98
N ALA A 88 -2.88 -5.96 13.32
CA ALA A 88 -1.81 -6.82 12.80
C ALA A 88 -1.82 -8.22 13.43
N ALA A 89 -2.25 -8.37 14.68
CA ALA A 89 -2.37 -9.65 15.38
C ALA A 89 -3.60 -10.46 14.94
N GLU A 90 -4.68 -9.80 14.51
CA GLU A 90 -5.85 -10.43 13.88
C GLU A 90 -5.47 -11.18 12.60
N ASN A 91 -4.43 -10.73 11.90
CA ASN A 91 -3.89 -11.36 10.69
C ASN A 91 -2.44 -11.83 10.92
N PRO A 92 -2.21 -12.85 11.76
CA PRO A 92 -0.86 -13.25 12.12
C PRO A 92 -0.09 -13.77 10.89
N HIS A 93 0.98 -13.05 10.52
CA HIS A 93 1.87 -13.42 9.42
C HIS A 93 2.79 -14.62 9.74
N HIS A 94 2.58 -15.28 10.87
CA HIS A 94 3.34 -16.44 11.27
C HIS A 94 2.49 -17.69 11.09
N LEU A 95 2.60 -18.32 9.92
CA LEU A 95 2.53 -19.79 9.83
C LEU A 95 3.79 -20.42 10.46
N GLY A 96 4.29 -19.82 11.54
CA GLY A 96 5.46 -20.27 12.30
C GLY A 96 5.00 -21.32 13.30
N ALA A 97 5.47 -22.55 13.10
CA ALA A 97 5.07 -23.75 13.83
C ALA A 97 3.55 -23.93 13.90
N ALA A 98 2.95 -24.26 12.74
CA ALA A 98 1.64 -24.89 12.71
C ALA A 98 1.60 -25.96 13.81
N ARG A 99 0.73 -25.73 14.81
CA ARG A 99 0.22 -26.78 15.68
C ARG A 99 -0.15 -27.92 14.74
N ARG A 100 0.45 -29.10 14.96
CA ARG A 100 0.30 -30.25 14.06
C ARG A 100 -1.19 -30.40 13.70
N PRO A 101 -1.55 -30.48 12.40
CA PRO A 101 -2.95 -30.68 12.02
C PRO A 101 -3.49 -31.90 12.75
N ARG A 102 -4.61 -31.74 13.46
CA ARG A 102 -5.29 -32.87 14.09
C ARG A 102 -6.16 -33.50 13.02
N TYR A 103 -6.04 -34.81 12.84
CA TYR A 103 -6.92 -35.55 11.96
C TYR A 103 -8.04 -36.18 12.80
N ARG A 104 -9.29 -35.87 12.48
CA ARG A 104 -10.46 -36.65 12.93
C ARG A 104 -11.18 -37.15 11.70
N GLU A 105 -11.45 -38.46 11.65
CA GLU A 105 -12.29 -39.06 10.60
C GLU A 105 -11.83 -38.72 9.17
N GLY A 106 -10.52 -38.64 8.95
CA GLY A 106 -9.94 -38.29 7.65
C GLY A 106 -9.98 -36.80 7.29
N LYS A 107 -10.55 -35.94 8.14
CA LYS A 107 -10.56 -34.48 7.95
C LYS A 107 -9.54 -33.78 8.84
N VAL A 108 -8.93 -32.73 8.30
CA VAL A 108 -8.05 -31.86 9.05
C VAL A 108 -8.89 -30.92 9.92
N VAL A 109 -8.67 -30.94 11.23
CA VAL A 109 -9.35 -30.09 12.20
C VAL A 109 -8.32 -29.15 12.82
N PHE A 110 -8.64 -27.85 12.77
CA PHE A 110 -7.84 -26.80 13.37
C PHE A 110 -8.48 -26.34 14.68
N GLU A 111 -7.67 -26.12 15.72
CA GLU A 111 -8.13 -25.56 17.01
C GLU A 111 -8.49 -24.07 16.88
N ASN A 112 -7.84 -23.36 15.96
CA ASN A 112 -8.04 -21.93 15.74
C ASN A 112 -9.09 -21.72 14.62
N PRO A 113 -10.20 -21.00 14.90
CA PRO A 113 -11.26 -20.74 13.91
C PRO A 113 -10.74 -19.97 12.69
N THR A 114 -9.87 -18.98 12.89
CA THR A 114 -9.28 -18.19 11.79
C THR A 114 -8.47 -19.06 10.85
N THR A 115 -7.76 -20.07 11.39
CA THR A 115 -7.02 -21.03 10.56
C THR A 115 -7.98 -21.91 9.76
N ALA A 116 -9.06 -22.42 10.38
CA ALA A 116 -10.06 -23.21 9.67
C ALA A 116 -10.67 -22.45 8.48
N GLU A 117 -11.05 -21.18 8.68
CA GLU A 117 -11.58 -20.32 7.61
C GLU A 117 -10.59 -20.13 6.45
N ILE A 118 -9.30 -19.91 6.75
CA ILE A 118 -8.27 -19.78 5.71
C ILE A 118 -8.16 -21.08 4.90
N TYR A 119 -8.24 -22.24 5.55
CA TYR A 119 -8.19 -23.53 4.85
C TYR A 119 -9.42 -23.78 3.96
N GLU A 120 -10.62 -23.39 4.41
CA GLU A 120 -11.83 -23.46 3.59
C GLU A 120 -11.73 -22.57 2.36
N ARG A 121 -11.26 -21.33 2.51
CA ARG A 121 -11.00 -20.41 1.39
C ARG A 121 -9.95 -20.97 0.42
N LEU A 122 -8.88 -21.56 0.96
CA LEU A 122 -7.84 -22.17 0.14
C LEU A 122 -8.42 -23.31 -0.73
N ALA A 123 -9.28 -24.15 -0.17
CA ALA A 123 -9.96 -25.21 -0.93
C ALA A 123 -10.81 -24.64 -2.08
N GLN A 124 -11.57 -23.57 -1.82
CA GLN A 124 -12.36 -22.88 -2.84
C GLN A 124 -11.48 -22.30 -3.96
N ILE A 125 -10.35 -21.68 -3.62
CA ILE A 125 -9.42 -21.10 -4.60
C ILE A 125 -8.75 -22.20 -5.45
N VAL A 126 -8.38 -23.31 -4.84
CA VAL A 126 -7.83 -24.47 -5.57
C VAL A 126 -8.85 -25.02 -6.56
N ASP A 127 -10.12 -25.09 -6.18
CA ASP A 127 -11.18 -25.54 -7.09
C ASP A 127 -11.46 -24.49 -8.18
N ALA A 128 -11.39 -23.20 -7.87
CA ALA A 128 -11.47 -22.13 -8.87
C ALA A 128 -10.29 -22.18 -9.87
N GLU A 129 -9.09 -22.55 -9.43
CA GLU A 129 -7.93 -22.74 -10.32
C GLU A 129 -8.10 -23.94 -11.24
N LYS A 130 -8.59 -25.07 -10.72
CA LYS A 130 -8.91 -26.25 -11.55
C LYS A 130 -9.97 -25.93 -12.61
N GLN A 131 -10.92 -25.05 -12.28
CA GLN A 131 -11.94 -24.58 -13.21
C GLN A 131 -11.43 -23.47 -14.16
N GLY A 132 -10.20 -22.98 -13.98
CA GLY A 132 -9.62 -21.91 -14.77
C GLY A 132 -10.13 -20.50 -14.43
N LEU A 133 -10.92 -20.35 -13.36
CA LEU A 133 -11.41 -19.05 -12.88
C LEU A 133 -10.33 -18.29 -12.10
N PHE A 134 -9.40 -19.00 -11.48
CA PHE A 134 -8.28 -18.40 -10.76
C PHE A 134 -6.97 -18.71 -11.47
N HIS A 135 -6.22 -17.67 -11.82
CA HIS A 135 -4.88 -17.80 -12.37
C HIS A 135 -3.86 -17.18 -11.41
N PRO A 136 -3.04 -17.97 -10.71
CA PRO A 136 -2.03 -17.44 -9.81
C PRO A 136 -0.98 -16.65 -10.58
N ASP A 137 -0.86 -15.35 -10.28
CA ASP A 137 0.19 -14.48 -10.81
C ASP A 137 1.08 -14.00 -9.66
N ARG A 138 2.20 -14.71 -9.48
CA ARG A 138 3.27 -14.31 -8.57
C ARG A 138 2.77 -14.01 -7.15
N GLU A 139 2.65 -12.72 -6.80
CA GLU A 139 2.23 -12.24 -5.47
C GLU A 139 0.73 -12.42 -5.22
N LYS A 140 -0.04 -12.73 -6.27
CA LYS A 140 -1.46 -13.09 -6.22
C LYS A 140 -1.63 -14.60 -6.33
N ASP A 141 -0.89 -15.35 -5.51
CA ASP A 141 -0.99 -16.81 -5.44
C ASP A 141 -2.19 -17.28 -4.60
N GLN A 142 -2.45 -18.59 -4.60
CA GLN A 142 -3.56 -19.19 -3.88
C GLN A 142 -3.55 -18.83 -2.39
N LEU A 143 -2.36 -18.82 -1.77
CA LEU A 143 -2.21 -18.57 -0.34
C LEU A 143 -2.45 -17.10 0.01
N THR A 144 -1.99 -16.17 -0.82
CA THR A 144 -2.25 -14.74 -0.66
C THR A 144 -3.73 -14.43 -0.81
N ALA A 145 -4.40 -15.05 -1.78
CA ALA A 145 -5.84 -14.93 -1.96
C ALA A 145 -6.63 -15.50 -0.77
N ALA A 146 -6.21 -16.66 -0.23
CA ALA A 146 -6.89 -17.30 0.91
C ALA A 146 -6.76 -16.48 2.21
N ILE A 147 -5.58 -15.92 2.48
CA ILE A 147 -5.32 -15.12 3.68
C ILE A 147 -5.94 -13.71 3.54
N GLY A 148 -6.02 -13.17 2.32
CA GLY A 148 -6.58 -11.84 2.06
C GLY A 148 -5.65 -10.68 2.45
N THR A 149 -4.38 -10.94 2.74
CA THR A 149 -3.38 -9.91 3.04
C THR A 149 -2.26 -9.90 2.01
N ALA A 150 -1.96 -8.74 1.43
CA ALA A 150 -0.86 -8.58 0.50
C ALA A 150 0.49 -9.00 1.13
N GLU A 151 1.31 -9.73 0.39
CA GLU A 151 2.66 -10.11 0.84
C GLU A 151 3.60 -8.90 0.94
N HIS A 152 4.53 -8.95 1.90
CA HIS A 152 5.67 -8.03 1.87
C HIS A 152 6.51 -8.26 0.62
N SER A 153 6.69 -7.22 -0.18
CA SER A 153 7.42 -7.29 -1.43
C SER A 153 8.83 -7.88 -1.25
N GLY A 154 9.21 -8.84 -2.10
CA GLY A 154 10.59 -9.33 -2.19
C GLY A 154 10.84 -10.79 -1.78
N HIS A 155 9.87 -11.45 -1.15
CA HIS A 155 9.94 -12.89 -0.83
C HIS A 155 8.68 -13.62 -1.32
N VAL A 156 8.76 -14.94 -1.46
CA VAL A 156 7.67 -15.79 -1.95
C VAL A 156 7.05 -16.55 -0.79
N ARG A 157 5.75 -16.32 -0.55
CA ARG A 157 4.95 -17.06 0.44
C ARG A 157 4.98 -18.56 0.16
N GLY A 158 5.02 -19.37 1.21
CA GLY A 158 4.82 -20.83 1.13
C GLY A 158 5.97 -21.67 0.59
N VAL A 159 6.98 -21.10 -0.08
CA VAL A 159 8.10 -21.88 -0.65
C VAL A 159 9.30 -21.89 0.30
N SER A 160 9.79 -20.72 0.73
CA SER A 160 10.67 -20.53 1.91
C SER A 160 10.93 -19.05 2.16
N SER A 161 11.29 -18.67 3.39
CA SER A 161 11.70 -17.29 3.73
C SER A 161 12.98 -16.83 3.04
N SER A 162 13.75 -17.74 2.45
CA SER A 162 15.10 -17.46 1.92
C SER A 162 15.16 -17.45 0.40
N LEU A 163 14.07 -17.82 -0.29
CA LEU A 163 14.04 -17.88 -1.75
C LEU A 163 13.57 -16.54 -2.34
N PRO A 164 14.43 -15.84 -3.10
CA PRO A 164 14.03 -14.61 -3.77
C PRO A 164 13.15 -14.92 -5.00
N TRP A 165 12.28 -13.96 -5.37
CA TRP A 165 11.38 -14.06 -6.53
C TRP A 165 12.07 -14.48 -7.83
N LYS A 166 13.27 -13.96 -8.09
CA LYS A 166 14.03 -14.29 -9.32
C LYS A 166 14.33 -15.79 -9.43
N GLN A 167 14.47 -16.47 -8.30
CA GLN A 167 14.78 -17.88 -8.25
C GLN A 167 13.52 -18.75 -8.21
N ALA A 168 12.45 -18.28 -7.56
CA ALA A 168 11.16 -18.97 -7.53
C ALA A 168 10.41 -18.90 -8.87
N PHE A 169 10.60 -17.82 -9.64
CA PHE A 169 9.94 -17.61 -10.93
C PHE A 169 10.96 -17.28 -12.03
N PRO A 170 11.77 -18.26 -12.47
CA PRO A 170 12.84 -18.05 -13.44
C PRO A 170 12.32 -17.72 -14.85
N ASN A 171 11.09 -18.13 -15.17
CA ASN A 171 10.45 -17.91 -16.47
C ASN A 171 9.60 -16.64 -16.53
N ASP A 172 9.52 -15.86 -15.45
CA ASP A 172 8.75 -14.61 -15.44
C ASP A 172 9.58 -13.47 -16.06
N PRO A 173 9.03 -12.73 -17.04
CA PRO A 173 9.75 -11.70 -17.77
C PRO A 173 9.93 -10.43 -16.92
N GLY A 174 10.78 -10.49 -15.89
CA GLY A 174 11.29 -9.33 -15.16
C GLY A 174 10.24 -8.50 -14.40
N TYR A 175 10.48 -8.29 -13.12
CA TYR A 175 9.61 -7.46 -12.28
C TYR A 175 9.71 -5.97 -12.61
N ARG A 176 8.82 -5.44 -13.47
CA ARG A 176 8.66 -4.00 -13.71
C ARG A 176 7.50 -3.42 -12.88
N LYS A 177 7.81 -2.93 -11.67
CA LYS A 177 6.83 -2.33 -10.73
C LYS A 177 5.87 -1.34 -11.40
N ARG A 178 6.40 -0.50 -12.28
CA ARG A 178 5.64 0.58 -12.93
C ARG A 178 4.57 0.06 -13.89
N ASP A 179 4.84 -1.04 -14.60
CA ASP A 179 3.91 -1.60 -15.57
C ASP A 179 2.73 -2.30 -14.87
N ARG A 180 3.00 -3.00 -13.76
CA ARG A 180 1.94 -3.58 -12.91
C ARG A 180 1.05 -2.52 -12.29
N TYR A 181 1.63 -1.42 -11.80
CA TYR A 181 0.86 -0.30 -11.26
C TYR A 181 -0.10 0.28 -12.31
N LYS A 182 0.38 0.48 -13.54
CA LYS A 182 -0.47 0.95 -14.64
C LYS A 182 -1.59 -0.03 -14.95
N LYS A 183 -1.28 -1.32 -15.06
CA LYS A 183 -2.29 -2.37 -15.33
C LYS A 183 -3.35 -2.46 -14.24
N ASP A 184 -2.96 -2.38 -12.96
CA ASP A 184 -3.89 -2.36 -11.82
C ASP A 184 -4.78 -1.11 -11.83
N LEU A 185 -4.22 0.05 -12.17
CA LEU A 185 -4.98 1.29 -12.33
C LEU A 185 -5.99 1.19 -13.48
N GLU A 186 -5.57 0.68 -14.64
CA GLU A 186 -6.43 0.44 -15.79
C GLU A 186 -7.55 -0.56 -15.49
N GLU A 187 -7.25 -1.65 -14.78
CA GLU A 187 -8.23 -2.66 -14.37
C GLU A 187 -9.26 -2.06 -13.40
N LYS A 188 -8.81 -1.25 -12.43
CA LYS A 188 -9.70 -0.50 -11.54
C LYS A 188 -10.59 0.47 -12.30
N MET A 189 -10.03 1.23 -13.26
CA MET A 189 -10.83 2.12 -14.13
C MET A 189 -11.85 1.35 -14.96
N ARG A 190 -11.49 0.17 -15.50
CA ARG A 190 -12.43 -0.70 -16.22
C ARG A 190 -13.52 -1.27 -15.33
N ALA A 191 -13.20 -1.62 -14.08
CA ALA A 191 -14.19 -2.10 -13.13
C ALA A 191 -15.22 -1.02 -12.79
N ILE A 192 -14.76 0.22 -12.54
CA ILE A 192 -15.62 1.40 -12.33
C ILE A 192 -16.51 1.61 -13.55
N ALA A 193 -15.94 1.63 -14.76
CA ALA A 193 -16.71 1.80 -16.00
C ALA A 193 -17.74 0.67 -16.23
N LYS A 194 -17.46 -0.57 -15.83
CA LYS A 194 -18.43 -1.69 -15.92
C LYS A 194 -19.57 -1.54 -14.91
N GLU A 195 -19.29 -1.02 -13.73
CA GLU A 195 -20.30 -0.72 -12.70
C GLU A 195 -21.25 0.38 -13.19
N ASP A 196 -20.71 1.44 -13.78
CA ASP A 196 -21.49 2.56 -14.35
C ASP A 196 -22.36 2.15 -15.55
N VAL A 197 -21.91 1.17 -16.35
CA VAL A 197 -22.69 0.63 -17.48
C VAL A 197 -23.81 -0.31 -17.01
N GLY A 198 -23.66 -0.96 -15.85
CA GLY A 198 -24.65 -1.89 -15.28
C GLY A 198 -25.93 -1.21 -14.76
N SER A 199 -25.89 0.07 -14.40
CA SER A 199 -27.08 0.82 -13.97
C SER A 199 -27.91 1.42 -15.11
N THR A 200 -27.42 1.38 -16.36
CA THR A 200 -28.11 2.01 -17.49
C THR A 200 -28.72 0.96 -18.41
N THR A 201 -29.72 0.22 -17.94
CA THR A 201 -30.73 -0.39 -18.80
C THR A 201 -32.04 -0.53 -18.04
N GLN A 202 -32.92 0.48 -18.15
CA GLN A 202 -34.37 0.35 -18.42
C GLN A 202 -34.95 1.71 -18.85
N HIS A 203 -34.34 2.36 -19.84
CA HIS A 203 -35.10 3.25 -20.71
C HIS A 203 -34.83 2.81 -22.14
N LYS A 204 -35.70 1.91 -22.64
CA LYS A 204 -35.98 1.85 -24.07
C LYS A 204 -36.65 3.17 -24.41
N TYR A 205 -35.88 4.17 -24.82
CA TYR A 205 -36.47 5.25 -25.59
C TYR A 205 -36.81 4.68 -26.97
N PRO A 206 -38.02 4.92 -27.49
CA PRO A 206 -38.39 4.51 -28.82
C PRO A 206 -37.38 5.13 -29.80
N VAL A 207 -36.74 4.27 -30.60
CA VAL A 207 -36.13 4.71 -31.85
C VAL A 207 -37.32 4.91 -32.78
N ASP A 208 -37.91 6.10 -32.74
CA ASP A 208 -38.66 6.76 -33.81
C ASP A 208 -39.06 8.15 -33.28
N ASP A 209 -38.78 9.18 -34.08
CA ASP A 209 -39.14 10.59 -33.90
C ASP A 209 -38.33 11.44 -32.89
N ILE A 210 -37.04 11.70 -33.20
CA ILE A 210 -36.46 13.01 -32.89
C ILE A 210 -36.51 13.83 -34.18
N GLN A 211 -37.55 14.66 -34.28
CA GLN A 211 -37.60 15.72 -35.29
C GLN A 211 -36.38 16.62 -35.11
N VAL A 212 -35.54 16.63 -36.14
CA VAL A 212 -34.58 17.71 -36.41
C VAL A 212 -35.41 18.98 -36.44
N ASP A 213 -35.23 19.85 -35.44
CA ASP A 213 -35.47 21.30 -35.46
C ASP A 213 -35.65 21.81 -34.02
N THR A 214 -34.53 21.93 -33.29
CA THR A 214 -34.45 22.90 -32.19
C THR A 214 -33.53 24.01 -32.66
N PRO A 215 -34.02 25.25 -32.85
CA PRO A 215 -33.18 26.37 -33.26
C PRO A 215 -32.25 26.71 -32.09
N CYS A 216 -30.98 26.32 -32.21
CA CYS A 216 -29.95 26.76 -31.28
C CYS A 216 -29.81 28.27 -31.41
N THR A 217 -30.00 28.98 -30.30
CA THR A 217 -29.76 30.43 -30.22
C THR A 217 -28.31 30.71 -30.67
N PRO A 218 -28.08 31.61 -31.63
CA PRO A 218 -26.72 31.92 -32.07
C PRO A 218 -25.92 32.51 -30.89
N PRO A 219 -24.68 32.07 -30.65
CA PRO A 219 -23.79 32.71 -29.69
C PRO A 219 -23.51 34.14 -30.14
N ALA A 220 -23.15 34.99 -29.17
CA ALA A 220 -22.82 36.40 -29.43
C ALA A 220 -21.73 36.52 -30.52
N PRO A 221 -21.76 37.59 -31.34
CA PRO A 221 -20.89 37.77 -32.52
C PRO A 221 -19.37 37.84 -32.22
N GLU A 222 -18.97 37.73 -30.96
CA GLU A 222 -17.57 37.67 -30.52
C GLU A 222 -17.01 36.24 -30.47
N TYR A 223 -17.80 35.20 -30.77
CA TYR A 223 -17.37 33.80 -30.70
C TYR A 223 -17.57 33.05 -32.03
N ALA A 224 -16.53 32.34 -32.48
CA ALA A 224 -16.57 31.48 -33.66
C ALA A 224 -16.87 30.02 -33.28
N TRP A 225 -17.55 29.28 -34.16
CA TRP A 225 -17.81 27.85 -33.99
C TRP A 225 -16.54 27.04 -34.30
N VAL A 226 -16.18 26.09 -33.44
CA VAL A 226 -15.11 25.12 -33.70
C VAL A 226 -15.73 23.74 -33.63
N GLN A 227 -15.59 22.94 -34.68
CA GLN A 227 -16.14 21.59 -34.76
C GLN A 227 -15.02 20.55 -34.71
N VAL A 228 -15.03 19.70 -33.68
CA VAL A 228 -14.08 18.59 -33.55
C VAL A 228 -14.57 17.42 -34.37
N VAL A 229 -13.97 17.18 -35.54
CA VAL A 229 -14.45 16.17 -36.51
C VAL A 229 -13.87 14.77 -36.28
N LYS A 230 -12.73 14.62 -35.59
CA LYS A 230 -12.17 13.30 -35.22
C LYS A 230 -11.27 13.37 -33.98
N VAL A 231 -11.42 12.41 -33.08
CA VAL A 231 -10.49 12.16 -31.97
C VAL A 231 -9.66 10.93 -32.34
N MET A 232 -8.34 11.09 -32.47
CA MET A 232 -7.39 9.98 -32.48
C MET A 232 -6.52 10.05 -31.22
N ASP A 233 -6.24 8.88 -30.63
CA ASP A 233 -5.78 8.66 -29.24
C ASP A 233 -4.43 9.29 -28.81
N SER A 234 -3.86 10.26 -29.54
CA SER A 234 -2.66 10.93 -29.06
C SER A 234 -2.36 12.37 -29.55
N THR A 235 -3.15 12.99 -30.42
CA THR A 235 -2.93 14.41 -30.82
C THR A 235 -4.23 15.05 -31.35
N CYS A 236 -4.70 16.13 -30.72
CA CYS A 236 -5.88 16.89 -31.17
C CYS A 236 -5.45 18.01 -32.12
N GLU A 237 -5.82 17.93 -33.40
CA GLU A 237 -5.76 19.06 -34.33
C GLU A 237 -7.15 19.75 -34.35
N LEU A 238 -7.17 21.08 -34.25
CA LEU A 238 -8.38 21.91 -34.21
C LEU A 238 -8.43 22.75 -35.48
N ASP A 239 -9.50 22.64 -36.27
CA ASP A 239 -9.74 23.45 -37.46
C ASP A 239 -10.86 24.47 -37.22
N ILE A 240 -10.74 25.67 -37.81
CA ILE A 240 -11.77 26.72 -37.80
C ILE A 240 -12.43 26.75 -39.19
N THR A 241 -13.74 26.64 -39.24
CA THR A 241 -14.51 26.81 -40.48
C THR A 241 -14.81 28.29 -40.71
N THR A 242 -14.34 28.82 -41.84
CA THR A 242 -14.72 30.16 -42.34
C THR A 242 -15.42 30.01 -43.69
N ASP A 243 -16.26 30.98 -44.06
CA ASP A 243 -17.20 30.88 -45.19
C ASP A 243 -16.55 30.70 -46.58
N ASP A 244 -15.22 30.86 -46.69
CA ASP A 244 -14.46 30.70 -47.93
C ASP A 244 -13.55 29.44 -47.98
N GLY A 245 -13.58 28.55 -46.97
CA GLY A 245 -12.82 27.29 -46.95
C GLY A 245 -12.20 26.90 -45.60
N ILE A 246 -11.63 25.70 -45.52
CA ILE A 246 -10.94 25.15 -44.34
C ILE A 246 -9.48 25.61 -44.35
N GLU A 247 -9.07 26.42 -43.37
CA GLU A 247 -7.65 26.72 -43.11
C GLU A 247 -7.17 25.97 -41.86
N VAL A 248 -6.05 25.26 -41.99
CA VAL A 248 -5.43 24.50 -40.90
C VAL A 248 -4.70 25.48 -39.98
N LEU A 249 -5.00 25.44 -38.68
CA LEU A 249 -4.53 26.40 -37.67
C LEU A 249 -2.99 26.42 -37.45
N GLY A 250 -2.24 25.54 -38.11
CA GLY A 250 -0.77 25.48 -38.02
C GLY A 250 -0.06 26.68 -38.65
N ASP A 251 -0.66 27.32 -39.65
CA ASP A 251 0.00 28.39 -40.42
C ASP A 251 -0.23 29.81 -39.85
N ALA A 252 -1.22 30.01 -38.98
CA ALA A 252 -1.55 31.33 -38.41
C ALA A 252 -0.66 31.75 -37.21
N ILE A 253 0.15 30.84 -36.65
CA ILE A 253 0.99 31.13 -35.47
C ILE A 253 2.37 31.72 -35.87
N ASN A 254 2.71 31.79 -37.16
CA ASN A 254 3.99 32.36 -37.61
C ASN A 254 3.99 33.87 -37.94
N GLN A 255 2.90 34.60 -37.63
CA GLN A 255 2.84 36.07 -37.83
C GLN A 255 2.98 36.89 -36.54
N TYR A 256 3.17 36.26 -35.38
CA TYR A 256 3.42 36.95 -34.10
C TYR A 256 4.67 36.41 -33.37
N VAL A 257 5.76 36.24 -34.12
CA VAL A 257 7.14 36.21 -33.58
C VAL A 257 7.98 37.27 -34.30
#